data_AF-A0A554A1B2-F1
#
_entry.id   AF-A0A554A1B2-F1
#
_cell.length_a   1.000
_cell.length_b   1.000
_cell.length_c   1.000
_cell.angle_alpha   90.00
_cell.angle_beta   90.00
_cell.angle_gamma   90.00
#
_symmetry.space_group_name_H-M   'P 1'
#
loop_
_entity.id
_entity.type
_entity.pdbx_description
1 polymer ?
#
loop_
_entity_poly.entity_id
_entity_poly.type
_entity_poly.pdbx_seq_one_letter_code
_entity_poly.pdbx_strand_id
1 'polypeptide(L)'
;MNKDEFLNLLKKNLKYMSAQEKKDILDDYALHYVEGASEQESEENISRNLGDPKDIAKELNADYAMQKVEDKKSFKNISNAVLSIMGLSIMNFMMVIGSLFLLLIFSPIILAFIIGVPIMIASPIILIVMGIVNGFHTIGMHEVYEVIKGVVIGSLLAVVGYYIAKAFMKLFINHLKWNMAMLKGRG
;
A
#
# COMPACT_ATOMS: atom_id res chain seq x y z
N MET A 1 53.13 -21.19 -21.91
CA MET A 1 53.15 -20.08 -20.94
C MET A 1 53.36 -20.71 -19.58
N ASN A 2 54.13 -20.07 -18.72
CA ASN A 2 54.33 -20.53 -17.35
C ASN A 2 53.19 -19.99 -16.46
N LYS A 3 53.14 -20.47 -15.20
CA LYS A 3 52.11 -20.09 -14.23
C LYS A 3 52.00 -18.57 -14.06
N ASP A 4 53.13 -17.89 -13.88
CA ASP A 4 53.16 -16.45 -13.59
C ASP A 4 52.66 -15.62 -14.78
N GLU A 5 52.98 -16.02 -16.02
CA GLU A 5 52.47 -15.40 -17.23
C GLU A 5 50.96 -15.57 -17.36
N PHE A 6 50.44 -16.78 -17.12
CA PHE A 6 49.01 -17.08 -17.19
C PHE A 6 48.22 -16.24 -16.18
N LEU A 7 48.62 -16.26 -14.90
CA LEU A 7 47.93 -15.55 -13.83
C LEU A 7 48.00 -14.03 -14.01
N ASN A 8 49.13 -13.49 -14.47
CA ASN A 8 49.23 -12.06 -14.77
C ASN A 8 48.34 -11.64 -15.94
N LEU A 9 48.26 -12.46 -16.99
CA LEU A 9 47.37 -12.22 -18.12
C LEU A 9 45.90 -12.29 -17.69
N LEU A 10 45.51 -13.30 -16.91
CA LEU A 10 44.15 -13.44 -16.39
C LEU A 10 43.78 -12.22 -15.54
N LYS A 11 44.61 -11.86 -14.55
CA LYS A 11 44.43 -10.69 -13.67
C LYS A 11 44.24 -9.38 -14.44
N LYS A 12 45.03 -9.17 -15.50
CA LYS A 12 44.97 -7.95 -16.32
C LYS A 12 43.66 -7.86 -17.12
N ASN A 13 43.07 -8.99 -17.48
CA ASN A 13 41.86 -9.05 -18.29
C ASN A 13 40.56 -9.13 -17.46
N LEU A 14 40.62 -9.43 -16.16
CA LEU A 14 39.49 -9.27 -15.23
C LEU A 14 39.25 -7.78 -14.96
N LYS A 15 38.24 -7.14 -15.58
CA LYS A 15 38.07 -5.67 -15.55
C LYS A 15 37.04 -5.19 -14.54
N TYR A 16 35.98 -5.95 -14.30
CA TYR A 16 34.79 -5.47 -13.57
C TYR A 16 34.70 -5.91 -12.11
N MET A 17 35.70 -6.66 -11.64
CA MET A 17 35.78 -7.24 -10.31
C MET A 17 36.68 -6.40 -9.39
N SER A 18 36.41 -6.44 -8.09
CA SER A 18 37.22 -5.85 -7.04
C SER A 18 38.57 -6.54 -6.89
N ALA A 19 39.51 -5.91 -6.17
CA ALA A 19 40.83 -6.51 -5.94
C ALA A 19 40.75 -7.84 -5.18
N GLN A 20 39.78 -8.00 -4.28
CA GLN A 20 39.58 -9.22 -3.52
C GLN A 20 39.03 -10.35 -4.40
N GLU A 21 37.97 -10.10 -5.16
CA GLU A 21 37.38 -11.09 -6.08
C GLU A 21 38.39 -11.57 -7.13
N LYS A 22 39.22 -10.65 -7.67
CA LYS A 22 40.31 -11.05 -8.58
C LYS A 22 41.33 -11.95 -7.89
N LYS A 23 41.65 -11.68 -6.63
CA LYS A 23 42.60 -12.50 -5.88
C LYS A 23 42.03 -13.91 -5.68
N ASP A 24 40.78 -14.02 -5.26
CA ASP A 24 40.13 -15.31 -5.03
C ASP A 24 40.10 -16.16 -6.32
N ILE A 25 39.75 -15.56 -7.46
CA ILE A 25 39.80 -16.23 -8.78
C ILE A 25 41.22 -16.68 -9.13
N LEU A 26 42.23 -15.84 -8.89
CA LEU A 26 43.62 -16.19 -9.21
C LEU A 26 44.14 -17.30 -8.29
N ASP A 27 43.72 -17.32 -7.03
CA ASP A 27 44.09 -18.36 -6.06
C ASP A 27 43.48 -19.71 -6.47
N ASP A 28 42.24 -19.74 -6.96
CA ASP A 28 41.60 -20.94 -7.53
C ASP A 28 42.37 -21.48 -8.74
N TYR A 29 42.71 -20.63 -9.70
CA TYR A 29 43.49 -21.05 -10.87
C TYR A 29 44.93 -21.45 -10.49
N ALA A 30 45.52 -20.82 -9.47
CA ALA A 30 46.84 -21.18 -8.98
C ALA A 30 46.86 -22.58 -8.35
N LEU A 31 45.73 -23.06 -7.81
CA LEU A 31 45.58 -24.41 -7.26
C LEU A 31 45.75 -25.49 -8.33
N HIS A 32 45.21 -25.29 -9.54
CA HIS A 32 45.40 -26.21 -10.66
C HIS A 32 46.87 -26.43 -11.04
N TYR A 33 47.70 -25.38 -10.92
CA TYR A 33 49.14 -25.52 -11.12
C TYR A 33 49.83 -26.29 -10.00
N VAL A 34 49.32 -26.20 -8.76
CA VAL A 34 49.85 -26.98 -7.62
C VAL A 34 49.47 -28.46 -7.77
N GLU A 35 48.24 -28.74 -8.19
CA GLU A 35 47.74 -30.09 -8.43
C GLU A 35 48.48 -30.76 -9.59
N GLY A 36 48.58 -30.11 -10.76
CA GLY A 36 49.29 -30.66 -11.90
C GLY A 36 50.80 -30.86 -11.66
N ALA A 37 51.42 -29.99 -10.85
CA ALA A 37 52.81 -30.19 -10.44
C ALA A 37 53.00 -31.44 -9.57
N SER A 38 52.01 -31.79 -8.74
CA SER A 38 52.05 -33.03 -7.94
C SER A 38 51.92 -34.30 -8.80
N GLU A 39 51.32 -34.19 -9.97
CA GLU A 39 51.16 -35.23 -10.98
C GLU A 39 52.32 -35.28 -12.00
N GLN A 40 53.38 -34.49 -11.79
CA GLN A 40 54.53 -34.33 -12.69
C GLN A 40 54.19 -33.76 -14.08
N GLU A 41 53.08 -33.03 -14.19
CA GLU A 41 52.72 -32.31 -15.42
C GLU A 41 53.52 -30.99 -15.53
N SER A 42 53.95 -30.63 -16.74
CA SER A 42 54.65 -29.36 -16.96
C SER A 42 53.69 -28.17 -16.96
N GLU A 43 54.16 -27.00 -16.50
CA GLU A 43 53.32 -25.79 -16.45
C GLU A 43 52.76 -25.38 -17.81
N GLU A 44 53.50 -25.63 -18.90
CA GLU A 44 53.01 -25.36 -20.26
C GLU A 44 51.83 -26.25 -20.66
N ASN A 45 51.81 -27.51 -20.21
CA ASN A 45 50.71 -28.43 -20.47
C ASN A 45 49.49 -28.06 -19.62
N ILE A 46 49.69 -27.76 -18.34
CA ILE A 46 48.63 -27.27 -17.45
C ILE A 46 47.97 -26.02 -18.05
N SER A 47 48.78 -25.05 -18.50
CA SER A 47 48.26 -23.83 -19.15
C SER A 47 47.51 -24.12 -20.45
N ARG A 48 47.96 -25.11 -21.23
CA ARG A 48 47.28 -25.51 -22.47
C ARG A 48 45.95 -26.21 -22.18
N ASN A 49 45.87 -26.98 -21.09
CA ASN A 49 44.65 -27.65 -20.64
C ASN A 49 43.64 -26.64 -20.08
N LEU A 50 44.11 -25.62 -19.35
CA LEU A 50 43.27 -24.54 -18.82
C LEU A 50 42.71 -23.63 -19.92
N GLY A 51 43.46 -23.39 -21.00
CA GLY A 51 43.02 -22.59 -22.16
C GLY A 51 43.64 -21.19 -22.23
N ASP A 52 43.03 -20.27 -22.99
CA ASP A 52 43.53 -18.89 -23.09
C ASP A 52 43.00 -18.04 -21.92
N PRO A 53 43.88 -17.46 -21.06
CA PRO A 53 43.46 -16.61 -19.95
C PRO A 53 42.63 -15.39 -20.36
N LYS A 54 42.73 -14.94 -21.62
CA LYS A 54 41.89 -13.85 -22.14
C LYS A 54 40.45 -14.29 -22.38
N ASP A 55 40.25 -15.50 -22.88
CA ASP A 55 38.92 -16.05 -23.14
C ASP A 55 38.21 -16.37 -21.82
N ILE A 56 38.94 -16.96 -20.87
CA ILE A 56 38.46 -17.17 -19.49
C ILE A 56 38.05 -15.85 -18.85
N ALA A 57 38.90 -14.82 -18.93
CA ALA A 57 38.57 -13.50 -18.39
C ALA A 57 37.32 -12.90 -19.06
N LYS A 58 37.13 -13.14 -20.36
CA LYS A 58 35.97 -12.63 -21.10
C LYS A 58 34.67 -13.29 -20.62
N GLU A 59 34.69 -14.60 -20.39
CA GLU A 59 33.56 -15.37 -19.84
C GLU A 59 33.23 -14.91 -18.42
N LEU A 60 34.23 -14.87 -17.53
CA LEU A 60 34.06 -14.42 -16.14
C LEU A 60 33.54 -12.98 -16.04
N ASN A 61 34.01 -12.08 -16.91
CA ASN A 61 33.49 -10.70 -16.96
C ASN A 61 32.02 -10.67 -17.44
N ALA A 62 31.63 -11.54 -18.37
CA ALA A 62 30.26 -11.62 -18.88
C ALA A 62 29.30 -12.14 -17.80
N ASP A 63 29.67 -13.21 -17.10
CA ASP A 63 28.89 -13.77 -16.00
C ASP A 63 28.71 -12.77 -14.86
N TYR A 64 29.80 -12.08 -14.50
CA TYR A 64 29.77 -11.04 -13.47
C TYR A 64 28.86 -9.86 -13.85
N ALA A 65 28.89 -9.46 -15.14
CA ALA A 65 28.02 -8.41 -15.63
C ALA A 65 26.54 -8.83 -15.59
N MET A 66 26.24 -10.10 -15.89
CA MET A 66 24.88 -10.65 -15.85
C MET A 66 24.32 -10.71 -14.42
N GLN A 67 25.07 -11.26 -13.46
CA GLN A 67 24.65 -11.31 -12.05
C GLN A 67 24.37 -9.92 -11.48
N LYS A 68 25.23 -8.94 -11.79
CA LYS A 68 25.09 -7.56 -11.29
C LYS A 68 23.89 -6.82 -11.88
N VAL A 69 23.46 -7.21 -13.09
CA VAL A 69 22.23 -6.68 -13.71
C VAL A 69 20.98 -7.29 -13.07
N GLU A 70 21.00 -8.59 -12.75
CA GLU A 70 19.89 -9.24 -12.04
C GLU A 70 19.70 -8.68 -10.64
N ASP A 71 20.77 -8.51 -9.86
CA ASP A 71 20.70 -7.94 -8.51
C ASP A 71 20.15 -6.51 -8.51
N LYS A 72 20.66 -5.65 -9.40
CA LYS A 72 20.23 -4.24 -9.46
C LYS A 72 18.80 -4.07 -9.99
N LYS A 73 18.38 -4.89 -10.96
CA LYS A 73 16.98 -4.88 -11.43
C LYS A 73 16.04 -5.39 -10.35
N SER A 74 16.44 -6.41 -9.59
CA SER A 74 15.61 -7.02 -8.55
C SER A 74 15.37 -6.07 -7.37
N PHE A 75 16.42 -5.50 -6.77
CA PHE A 75 16.26 -4.63 -5.58
C PHE A 75 15.46 -3.36 -5.83
N LYS A 76 15.68 -2.68 -6.97
CA LYS A 76 14.95 -1.44 -7.28
C LYS A 76 13.49 -1.70 -7.61
N ASN A 77 13.20 -2.79 -8.33
CA ASN A 77 11.83 -3.17 -8.65
C ASN A 77 11.07 -3.65 -7.42
N ILE A 78 11.73 -4.42 -6.55
CA ILE A 78 11.16 -4.84 -5.25
C ILE A 78 10.93 -3.62 -4.35
N SER A 79 11.90 -2.72 -4.23
CA SER A 79 11.75 -1.50 -3.41
C SER A 79 10.62 -0.60 -3.91
N ASN A 80 10.51 -0.40 -5.23
CA ASN A 80 9.39 0.35 -5.81
C ASN A 80 8.05 -0.35 -5.60
N ALA A 81 7.99 -1.68 -5.69
CA ALA A 81 6.78 -2.45 -5.41
C ALA A 81 6.37 -2.33 -3.93
N VAL A 82 7.33 -2.46 -3.01
CA VAL A 82 7.11 -2.29 -1.56
C VAL A 82 6.64 -0.86 -1.24
N LEU A 83 7.30 0.17 -1.78
CA LEU A 83 6.89 1.56 -1.62
C LEU A 83 5.49 1.82 -2.19
N SER A 84 5.15 1.21 -3.32
CA SER A 84 3.82 1.32 -3.92
C SER A 84 2.75 0.67 -3.04
N ILE A 85 3.03 -0.50 -2.47
CA ILE A 85 2.13 -1.20 -1.55
C ILE A 85 1.96 -0.41 -0.25
N MET A 86 3.06 0.11 0.31
CA MET A 86 3.04 0.97 1.49
C MET A 86 2.26 2.26 1.25
N GLY A 87 2.48 2.92 0.10
CA GLY A 87 1.75 4.12 -0.30
C GLY A 87 0.25 3.86 -0.47
N LEU A 88 -0.12 2.74 -1.10
CA LEU A 88 -1.52 2.32 -1.21
C LEU A 88 -2.15 2.08 0.16
N SER A 89 -1.42 1.44 1.08
CA SER A 89 -1.86 1.20 2.45
C SER A 89 -2.05 2.50 3.24
N ILE A 90 -1.08 3.43 3.17
CA ILE A 90 -1.16 4.74 3.79
C ILE A 90 -2.34 5.55 3.24
N MET A 91 -2.56 5.52 1.93
CA MET A 91 -3.66 6.25 1.29
C MET A 91 -5.02 5.71 1.78
N ASN A 92 -5.15 4.39 1.84
CA ASN A 92 -6.35 3.74 2.34
C ASN A 92 -6.58 4.08 3.83
N PHE A 93 -5.53 4.06 4.64
CA PHE A 93 -5.58 4.44 6.05
C PHE A 93 -6.02 5.91 6.23
N MET A 94 -5.47 6.83 5.43
CA MET A 94 -5.86 8.24 5.45
C MET A 94 -7.32 8.46 5.04
N MET A 95 -7.81 7.74 4.02
CA MET A 95 -9.23 7.79 3.65
C MET A 95 -10.15 7.30 4.77
N VAL A 96 -9.80 6.17 5.41
CA VAL A 96 -10.59 5.62 6.52
C VAL A 96 -10.59 6.57 7.71
N ILE A 97 -9.42 7.10 8.08
CA ILE A 97 -9.30 8.09 9.17
C ILE A 97 -10.10 9.36 8.84
N GLY A 98 -9.97 9.89 7.62
CA GLY A 98 -10.71 11.07 7.20
C GLY A 98 -12.22 10.85 7.29
N SER A 99 -12.71 9.68 6.85
CA SER A 99 -14.12 9.31 6.98
C SER A 99 -14.57 9.19 8.44
N LEU A 100 -13.74 8.64 9.32
CA LEU A 100 -14.05 8.53 10.75
C LEU A 100 -14.11 9.90 11.43
N PHE A 101 -13.19 10.82 11.10
CA PHE A 101 -13.24 12.19 11.60
C PHE A 101 -14.48 12.94 11.13
N LEU A 102 -14.85 12.80 9.85
CA LEU A 102 -16.11 13.37 9.35
C LEU A 102 -17.31 12.81 10.10
N LEU A 103 -17.38 11.49 10.28
CA LEU A 103 -18.46 10.86 11.05
C LEU A 103 -18.51 11.40 12.48
N LEU A 104 -17.36 11.54 13.14
CA LEU A 104 -17.27 12.07 14.50
C LEU A 104 -17.79 13.51 14.58
N ILE A 105 -17.38 14.38 13.65
CA ILE A 105 -17.81 15.80 13.60
C ILE A 105 -19.32 15.91 13.36
N PHE A 106 -19.88 15.09 12.47
CA PHE A 106 -21.32 15.12 12.16
C PHE A 106 -22.17 14.30 13.13
N SER A 107 -21.58 13.45 13.97
CA SER A 107 -22.30 12.57 14.91
C SER A 107 -23.27 13.31 15.84
N PRO A 108 -22.95 14.49 16.42
CA PRO A 108 -23.89 15.20 17.29
C PRO A 108 -25.07 15.76 16.51
N ILE A 109 -24.85 16.19 15.27
CA ILE A 109 -25.90 16.73 14.38
C ILE A 109 -26.86 15.61 13.98
N ILE A 110 -26.32 14.45 13.60
CA ILE A 110 -27.12 13.27 13.25
C ILE A 110 -27.95 12.83 14.46
N LEU A 111 -27.34 12.76 15.65
CA LEU A 111 -28.04 12.36 16.87
C LEU A 111 -29.14 13.36 17.26
N ALA A 112 -28.84 14.67 17.20
CA ALA A 112 -29.80 15.73 17.44
C ALA A 112 -30.96 15.67 16.44
N PHE A 113 -30.70 15.30 15.18
CA PHE A 113 -31.75 15.14 14.18
C PHE A 113 -32.64 13.92 14.47
N ILE A 114 -32.04 12.77 14.77
CA ILE A 114 -32.75 11.50 15.05
C ILE A 114 -33.63 11.61 16.30
N ILE A 115 -33.18 12.34 17.33
CA ILE A 115 -33.91 12.50 18.59
C ILE A 115 -34.84 13.72 18.54
N GLY A 116 -34.30 14.86 18.12
CA GLY A 116 -34.98 16.15 18.18
C GLY A 116 -36.19 16.23 17.26
N VAL A 117 -36.08 15.75 16.01
CA VAL A 117 -37.19 15.83 15.06
C VAL A 117 -38.43 15.04 15.54
N PRO A 118 -38.32 13.77 16.00
CA PRO A 118 -39.44 13.07 16.59
C PRO A 118 -40.03 13.76 17.82
N ILE A 119 -39.18 14.29 18.73
CA ILE A 119 -39.66 15.01 19.92
C ILE A 119 -40.45 16.26 19.51
N MET A 120 -39.95 17.03 18.54
CA MET A 120 -40.62 18.22 18.05
C MET A 120 -41.99 17.90 17.44
N ILE A 121 -42.10 16.79 16.70
CA ILE A 121 -43.37 16.34 16.12
C ILE A 121 -44.32 15.80 17.20
N ALA A 122 -43.78 15.06 18.18
CA ALA A 122 -44.55 14.50 19.30
C ALA A 122 -44.88 15.53 20.39
N SER A 123 -44.36 16.76 20.29
CA SER A 123 -44.51 17.80 21.31
C SER A 123 -45.96 18.13 21.73
N PRO A 124 -47.00 18.04 20.87
CA PRO A 124 -48.39 18.23 21.33
C PRO A 124 -48.83 17.15 22.33
N ILE A 125 -48.41 15.90 22.13
CA ILE A 125 -48.72 14.80 23.03
C ILE A 125 -48.01 15.02 24.36
N ILE A 126 -46.74 15.42 24.32
CA ILE A 126 -45.95 15.74 25.51
C ILE A 126 -46.62 16.85 26.32
N LEU A 127 -47.12 17.90 25.66
CA LEU A 127 -47.81 19.01 26.32
C LEU A 127 -49.12 18.56 27.01
N ILE A 128 -49.90 17.71 26.35
CA ILE A 128 -51.13 17.14 26.93
C ILE A 128 -50.80 16.30 28.17
N VAL A 129 -49.79 15.43 28.09
CA VAL A 129 -49.35 14.61 29.23
C VAL A 129 -48.88 15.51 30.39
N MET A 130 -48.12 16.56 30.10
CA MET A 130 -47.67 17.52 31.12
C MET A 130 -48.86 18.23 31.78
N GLY A 131 -49.90 18.58 31.03
CA GLY A 131 -51.13 19.16 31.55
C GLY A 131 -51.91 18.23 32.47
N ILE A 132 -51.89 16.91 32.19
CA ILE A 132 -52.52 15.90 33.05
C ILE A 132 -51.72 15.69 34.34
N VAL A 133 -50.40 15.61 34.25
CA VAL A 133 -49.53 15.28 35.41
C VAL A 133 -49.34 16.49 36.34
N ASN A 134 -49.07 17.66 35.78
CA ASN A 134 -48.73 18.88 36.54
C ASN A 134 -49.90 19.87 36.66
N GLY A 135 -51.00 19.60 35.94
CA GLY A 135 -52.18 20.46 35.88
C GLY A 135 -52.10 21.49 34.74
N PHE A 136 -53.21 21.66 34.02
CA PHE A 136 -53.31 22.57 32.87
C PHE A 136 -53.08 24.06 33.20
N HIS A 137 -53.17 24.44 34.48
CA HIS A 137 -52.85 25.80 34.94
C HIS A 137 -51.36 26.16 34.74
N THR A 138 -50.50 25.16 34.54
CA THR A 138 -49.07 25.34 34.24
C THR A 138 -48.79 25.57 32.76
N ILE A 139 -49.80 25.40 31.88
CA ILE A 139 -49.67 25.57 30.43
C ILE A 139 -50.20 26.95 30.05
N GLY A 140 -49.29 27.85 29.68
CA GLY A 140 -49.61 29.16 29.15
C GLY A 140 -49.58 29.20 27.62
N MET A 141 -49.81 30.41 27.09
CA MET A 141 -49.76 30.66 25.64
C MET A 141 -48.36 30.49 25.05
N HIS A 142 -47.33 30.68 25.88
CA HIS A 142 -45.93 30.49 25.48
C HIS A 142 -45.64 29.02 25.13
N GLU A 143 -46.08 28.08 25.95
CA GLU A 143 -45.85 26.64 25.75
C GLU A 143 -46.59 26.14 24.50
N VAL A 144 -47.82 26.62 24.29
CA VAL A 144 -48.61 26.29 23.09
C VAL A 144 -47.93 26.83 21.83
N TYR A 145 -47.40 28.05 21.87
CA TYR A 145 -46.65 28.63 20.75
C TYR A 145 -45.38 27.83 20.42
N GLU A 146 -44.61 27.44 21.43
CA GLU A 146 -43.40 26.62 21.26
C GLU A 146 -43.70 25.26 20.65
N VAL A 147 -44.80 24.61 21.05
CA VAL A 147 -45.27 23.35 20.46
C VAL A 147 -45.64 23.52 18.99
N ILE A 148 -46.43 24.55 18.64
CA ILE A 148 -46.81 24.81 17.25
C ILE A 148 -45.58 25.05 16.38
N LYS A 149 -44.66 25.90 16.85
CA LYS A 149 -43.38 26.16 16.18
C LYS A 149 -42.56 24.88 16.02
N GLY A 150 -42.50 24.07 17.07
CA GLY A 150 -41.82 22.77 17.09
C GLY A 150 -42.36 21.81 16.03
N VAL A 151 -43.68 21.62 15.96
CA VAL A 151 -44.31 20.73 14.98
C VAL A 151 -44.05 21.19 13.55
N VAL A 152 -44.15 22.49 13.28
CA VAL A 152 -43.92 23.05 11.94
C VAL A 152 -42.46 22.84 11.50
N ILE A 153 -41.51 23.23 12.34
CA ILE A 153 -40.08 23.08 12.04
C ILE A 153 -39.70 21.60 11.96
N GLY A 154 -40.16 20.78 12.90
CA GLY A 154 -39.88 19.34 12.94
C GLY A 154 -40.40 18.62 11.69
N SER A 155 -41.62 18.96 11.25
CA SER A 155 -42.21 18.39 10.03
C SER A 155 -41.44 18.79 8.77
N LEU A 156 -41.02 20.06 8.66
CA LEU A 156 -40.19 20.53 7.55
C LEU A 156 -38.82 19.83 7.53
N LEU A 157 -38.17 19.70 8.69
CA LEU A 157 -36.91 18.97 8.84
C LEU A 157 -37.07 17.50 8.46
N ALA A 158 -38.16 16.84 8.87
CA ALA A 158 -38.43 15.44 8.52
C ALA A 158 -38.53 15.23 7.00
N VAL A 159 -39.22 16.14 6.29
CA VAL A 159 -39.32 16.08 4.81
C VAL A 159 -37.95 16.27 4.16
N VAL A 160 -37.18 17.28 4.59
CA VAL A 160 -35.82 17.51 4.07
C VAL A 160 -34.92 16.30 4.33
N GLY A 161 -34.95 15.77 5.56
CA GLY A 161 -34.20 14.58 5.95
C GLY A 161 -34.55 13.36 5.11
N TYR A 162 -35.83 13.14 4.81
CA TYR A 162 -36.29 12.07 3.93
C TYR A 162 -35.67 12.16 2.52
N TYR A 163 -35.68 13.35 1.91
CA TYR A 163 -35.08 13.54 0.58
C TYR A 163 -33.57 13.37 0.59
N ILE A 164 -32.88 13.86 1.63
CA ILE A 164 -31.44 13.65 1.81
C ILE A 164 -31.14 12.15 1.92
N ALA A 165 -31.83 11.43 2.82
CA ALA A 165 -31.65 9.99 3.00
C ALA A 165 -31.92 9.20 1.71
N LYS A 166 -32.97 9.57 0.96
CA LYS A 166 -33.28 8.97 -0.34
C LYS A 166 -32.19 9.22 -1.38
N ALA A 167 -31.62 10.43 -1.44
CA ALA A 167 -30.51 10.75 -2.32
C ALA A 167 -29.25 9.93 -1.97
N PHE A 168 -28.91 9.84 -0.68
CA PHE A 168 -27.80 9.01 -0.20
C PHE A 168 -27.99 7.53 -0.54
N MET A 169 -29.17 6.96 -0.30
CA MET A 169 -29.48 5.58 -0.66
C MET A 169 -29.33 5.33 -2.15
N LYS A 170 -29.78 6.28 -3.00
CA LYS A 170 -29.62 6.18 -4.45
C LYS A 170 -28.14 6.18 -4.86
N LEU A 171 -27.33 7.06 -4.29
CA LEU A 171 -25.89 7.11 -4.55
C LEU A 171 -25.19 5.83 -4.11
N PHE A 172 -25.52 5.32 -2.92
CA PHE A 172 -24.97 4.07 -2.40
C PHE A 172 -25.30 2.87 -3.31
N ILE A 173 -26.56 2.73 -3.72
CA ILE A 173 -26.99 1.67 -4.65
C ILE A 173 -26.26 1.80 -5.99
N ASN A 174 -26.09 3.02 -6.52
CA ASN A 174 -25.37 3.25 -7.77
C ASN A 174 -23.90 2.86 -7.66
N HIS A 175 -23.24 3.19 -6.56
CA HIS A 175 -21.86 2.79 -6.30
C HIS A 175 -21.71 1.26 -6.22
N LEU A 176 -22.62 0.56 -5.51
CA LEU A 176 -22.63 -0.90 -5.46
C LEU A 176 -22.85 -1.51 -6.85
N LYS A 177 -23.78 -0.96 -7.64
CA LYS A 177 -24.03 -1.40 -9.02
C LYS A 177 -22.78 -1.21 -9.90
N TRP A 178 -22.09 -0.08 -9.79
CA TRP A 178 -20.86 0.19 -10.52
C TRP A 178 -19.74 -0.79 -10.15
N ASN A 179 -19.54 -1.04 -8.86
CA ASN A 179 -18.56 -2.04 -8.39
C ASN A 179 -18.88 -3.45 -8.92
N MET A 180 -20.14 -3.88 -8.89
CA MET A 180 -20.56 -5.18 -9.43
C MET A 180 -20.41 -5.26 -10.96
N ALA A 181 -20.69 -4.16 -11.68
CA ALA A 181 -20.50 -4.11 -13.13
C ALA A 181 -19.01 -4.24 -13.51
N MET A 182 -18.12 -3.58 -12.76
CA MET A 182 -16.66 -3.71 -12.95
C MET A 182 -16.16 -5.13 -12.69
N LEU A 183 -16.77 -5.86 -11.75
CA LEU A 183 -16.42 -7.26 -11.48
C LEU A 183 -16.93 -8.22 -12.58
N LYS A 184 -18.10 -7.94 -13.17
CA LYS A 184 -18.67 -8.77 -14.26
C LYS A 184 -18.06 -8.46 -15.64
N GLY A 185 -17.57 -7.24 -15.87
CA GLY A 185 -16.92 -6.83 -17.13
C GLY A 185 -15.45 -7.26 -17.28
N ARG A 186 -14.93 -8.06 -16.34
CA ARG A 186 -13.58 -8.66 -16.37
C ARG A 186 -13.59 -10.18 -16.64
N GLY A 187 -14.74 -10.72 -17.03
CA GLY A 187 -14.90 -12.11 -17.47
C GLY A 187 -15.05 -12.20 -18.99
#